data_AF-A0A971YQ05-F1
#
_entry.id   AF-A0A971YQ05-F1
#
_cell.length_a   1.000
_cell.length_b   1.000
_cell.length_c   1.000
_cell.angle_alpha   90.00
_cell.angle_beta   90.00
_cell.angle_gamma   90.00
#
_symmetry.space_group_name_H-M   'P 1'
#
loop_
_entity.id
_entity.type
_entity.pdbx_description
1 polymer ?
#
loop_
_entity_poly.entity_id
_entity_poly.type
_entity_poly.pdbx_seq_one_letter_code
_entity_poly.pdbx_strand_id
1 'polypeptide(L)'
;MTEEMTAAVWPGLIAKLPLRPEARSRLAAVELLLVEVSPSGDSWDIKLCGPARIEESIIQELRRALTAVAVTKPNISVDFEVTERPAVCSDLDEVWPEVLCNLGTRLPFLRVWLSTAWYDREGDLLKLYLGNKFACHLFSARRGEAILSSLIETVTGETLQVVVECDEAQDQERYEELAVAWEEETRQYLEEIKESVQQRGLTENKDGPPSGLITGTPITTSPQPISSLSDLGSTVTVEGCVSCVEVQKTKRGKTLLSID
;
A
#
# COMPACT_ATOMS: atom_id res chain seq x y z
N MET A 1 -37.63 -5.03 15.36
CA MET A 1 -37.60 -5.32 13.90
C MET A 1 -37.75 -4.00 13.14
N THR A 2 -36.89 -3.02 13.44
CA THR A 2 -37.07 -1.61 13.02
C THR A 2 -35.76 -0.87 12.74
N GLU A 3 -34.60 -1.51 12.88
CA GLU A 3 -33.29 -0.83 12.70
C GLU A 3 -32.75 -0.88 11.26
N GLU A 4 -33.18 -1.81 10.40
CA GLU A 4 -32.62 -1.95 9.05
C GLU A 4 -33.30 -1.08 7.96
N MET A 5 -34.43 -0.43 8.27
CA MET A 5 -35.21 0.30 7.24
C MET A 5 -34.86 1.80 7.09
N THR A 6 -34.11 2.40 8.01
CA THR A 6 -33.84 3.85 8.00
C THR A 6 -32.61 4.23 7.17
N ALA A 7 -31.58 3.37 7.12
CA ALA A 7 -30.30 3.68 6.47
C ALA A 7 -30.39 3.96 4.95
N ALA A 8 -31.32 3.29 4.24
CA ALA A 8 -31.49 3.46 2.80
C ALA A 8 -32.42 4.63 2.40
N VAL A 9 -33.29 5.07 3.31
CA VAL A 9 -34.35 6.03 3.01
C VAL A 9 -33.84 7.47 3.03
N TRP A 10 -32.89 7.76 3.92
CA TRP A 10 -32.36 9.12 4.10
C TRP A 10 -31.57 9.65 2.89
N PRO A 11 -30.59 8.92 2.32
CA PRO A 11 -29.89 9.39 1.11
C PRO A 11 -30.84 9.58 -0.08
N GLY A 12 -31.84 8.70 -0.21
CA GLY A 12 -32.87 8.77 -1.24
C GLY A 12 -33.82 9.98 -1.08
N LEU A 13 -34.11 10.38 0.15
CA LEU A 13 -34.89 11.59 0.46
C LEU A 13 -34.08 12.86 0.15
N ILE A 14 -32.85 12.94 0.63
CA ILE A 14 -31.95 14.09 0.42
C ILE A 14 -31.68 14.33 -1.08
N ALA A 15 -31.60 13.28 -1.90
CA ALA A 15 -31.45 13.39 -3.35
C ALA A 15 -32.67 14.03 -4.04
N LYS A 16 -33.89 13.85 -3.48
CA LYS A 16 -35.15 14.36 -4.04
C LYS A 16 -35.51 15.78 -3.56
N LEU A 17 -34.90 16.24 -2.47
CA LEU A 17 -35.15 17.58 -1.95
C LEU A 17 -34.44 18.67 -2.77
N PRO A 18 -35.07 19.83 -2.95
CA PRO A 18 -34.49 20.99 -3.64
C PRO A 18 -33.47 21.71 -2.74
N LEU A 19 -32.33 21.06 -2.51
CA LEU A 19 -31.22 21.56 -1.69
C LEU A 19 -30.05 22.00 -2.56
N ARG A 20 -29.28 22.99 -2.10
CA ARG A 20 -28.01 23.38 -2.70
C ARG A 20 -27.01 22.21 -2.64
N PRO A 21 -26.04 22.15 -3.59
CA PRO A 21 -25.07 21.05 -3.64
C PRO A 21 -24.29 20.86 -2.32
N GLU A 22 -23.86 21.96 -1.70
CA GLU A 22 -23.14 21.93 -0.42
C GLU A 22 -23.99 21.37 0.73
N ALA A 23 -25.24 21.85 0.84
CA ALA A 23 -26.20 21.37 1.84
C ALA A 23 -26.48 19.86 1.65
N ARG A 24 -26.64 19.42 0.40
CA ARG A 24 -26.86 18.02 0.05
C ARG A 24 -25.67 17.13 0.44
N SER A 25 -24.44 17.55 0.13
CA SER A 25 -23.23 16.81 0.52
C SER A 25 -23.07 16.69 2.02
N ARG A 26 -23.39 17.76 2.77
CA ARG A 26 -23.31 17.76 4.24
C ARG A 26 -24.39 16.88 4.87
N LEU A 27 -25.62 16.92 4.35
CA LEU A 27 -26.74 16.09 4.85
C LEU A 27 -26.64 14.62 4.44
N ALA A 28 -25.92 14.31 3.35
CA ALA A 28 -25.63 12.93 2.95
C ALA A 28 -24.61 12.23 3.87
N ALA A 29 -23.79 13.00 4.59
CA ALA A 29 -22.82 12.49 5.57
C ALA A 29 -23.41 12.32 6.99
N VAL A 30 -24.74 12.43 7.10
CA VAL A 30 -25.50 12.45 8.35
C VAL A 30 -26.52 11.32 8.28
N GLU A 31 -26.78 10.70 9.43
CA GLU A 31 -27.74 9.62 9.57
C GLU A 31 -29.03 10.13 10.22
N LEU A 32 -30.15 9.56 9.77
CA LEU A 32 -31.47 9.82 10.33
C LEU A 32 -31.72 8.85 11.48
N LEU A 33 -31.72 9.36 12.72
CA LEU A 33 -31.98 8.54 13.90
C LEU A 33 -33.46 8.28 14.09
N LEU A 34 -34.27 9.35 14.06
CA LEU A 34 -35.68 9.26 14.39
C LEU A 34 -36.46 10.36 13.68
N VAL A 35 -37.70 10.03 13.30
CA VAL A 35 -38.70 11.00 12.88
C VAL A 35 -39.95 10.74 13.68
N GLU A 36 -40.30 11.66 14.56
CA GLU A 36 -41.57 11.65 15.28
C GLU A 36 -42.53 12.60 14.59
N VAL A 37 -43.70 12.09 14.22
CA VAL A 37 -44.78 12.90 13.63
C VAL A 37 -45.91 12.93 14.64
N SER A 38 -46.37 14.13 14.98
CA SER A 38 -47.49 14.26 15.91
C SER A 38 -48.76 13.60 15.35
N PRO A 39 -49.68 13.16 16.22
CA PRO A 39 -50.91 12.48 15.79
C PRO A 39 -51.79 13.32 14.85
N SER A 40 -51.70 14.65 14.92
CA SER A 40 -52.39 15.57 14.02
C SER A 40 -51.63 15.83 12.70
N GLY A 41 -50.36 15.42 12.61
CA GLY A 41 -49.51 15.59 11.44
C GLY A 41 -48.96 17.02 11.27
N ASP A 42 -49.17 17.87 12.27
CA ASP A 42 -48.85 19.31 12.23
C ASP A 42 -47.44 19.63 12.77
N SER A 43 -46.77 18.66 13.41
CA SER A 43 -45.41 18.84 13.93
C SER A 43 -44.56 17.61 13.70
N TRP A 44 -43.36 17.82 13.17
CA TRP A 44 -42.39 16.78 12.87
C TRP A 44 -41.11 17.06 13.65
N ASP A 45 -40.70 16.12 14.48
CA ASP A 45 -39.45 16.19 15.24
C ASP A 45 -38.47 15.21 14.60
N ILE A 46 -37.44 15.76 13.95
CA ILE A 46 -36.45 14.99 13.20
C ILE A 46 -35.15 15.00 14.00
N LYS A 47 -34.67 13.83 14.40
CA LYS A 47 -33.37 13.65 15.05
C LYS A 47 -32.34 13.16 14.04
N LEU A 48 -31.29 13.94 13.88
CA LEU A 48 -30.18 13.67 12.99
C LEU A 48 -28.91 13.46 13.80
N CYS A 49 -28.04 12.56 13.35
CA CYS A 49 -26.72 12.38 13.93
C CYS A 49 -25.63 12.34 12.88
N GLY A 50 -24.46 12.87 13.20
CA GLY A 50 -23.34 12.88 12.26
C GLY A 50 -22.02 13.31 12.87
N PRO A 51 -20.91 13.07 12.16
CA PRO A 51 -19.55 13.26 12.67
C PRO A 51 -19.13 14.72 12.81
N ALA A 52 -19.89 15.65 12.23
CA ALA A 52 -19.58 17.08 12.28
C ALA A 52 -20.84 17.90 12.41
N ARG A 53 -20.78 18.95 13.23
CA ARG A 53 -21.88 19.90 13.42
C ARG A 53 -22.35 20.46 12.07
N ILE A 54 -23.66 20.43 11.84
CA ILE A 54 -24.28 21.06 10.68
C ILE A 54 -24.53 22.53 11.01
N GLU A 55 -24.24 23.41 10.06
CA GLU A 55 -24.56 24.83 10.20
C GLU A 55 -26.08 25.05 10.23
N GLU A 56 -26.53 26.01 11.05
CA GLU A 56 -27.95 26.36 11.15
C GLU A 56 -28.54 26.78 9.80
N SER A 57 -27.72 27.36 8.91
CA SER A 57 -28.09 27.71 7.54
C SER A 57 -28.60 26.51 6.73
N ILE A 58 -27.96 25.35 6.88
CA ILE A 58 -28.29 24.09 6.20
C ILE A 58 -29.50 23.44 6.86
N ILE A 59 -29.61 23.51 8.19
CA ILE A 59 -30.78 23.02 8.93
C ILE A 59 -32.05 23.79 8.52
N GLN A 60 -31.95 25.11 8.40
CA GLN A 60 -33.06 25.96 7.93
C GLN A 60 -33.43 25.66 6.48
N GLU A 61 -32.45 25.37 5.63
CA GLU A 61 -32.69 24.97 4.25
C GLU A 61 -33.42 23.61 4.17
N LEU A 62 -33.01 22.64 4.98
CA LEU A 62 -33.69 21.36 5.13
C LEU A 62 -35.13 21.53 5.61
N ARG A 63 -35.37 22.34 6.65
CA ARG A 63 -36.73 22.64 7.15
C ARG A 63 -37.61 23.21 6.05
N ARG A 64 -37.12 24.20 5.31
CA ARG A 64 -37.86 24.80 4.18
C ARG A 64 -38.16 23.79 3.08
N ALA A 65 -37.19 22.95 2.72
CA ALA A 65 -37.35 21.94 1.70
C ALA A 65 -38.40 20.88 2.11
N LEU A 66 -38.40 20.44 3.36
CA LEU A 66 -39.36 19.49 3.89
C LEU A 66 -40.77 20.10 4.00
N THR A 67 -40.91 21.33 4.51
CA THR A 67 -42.21 22.03 4.57
C THR A 67 -42.79 22.28 3.17
N ALA A 68 -41.95 22.53 2.16
CA ALA A 68 -42.40 22.73 0.78
C ALA A 68 -42.94 21.45 0.12
N VAL A 69 -42.43 20.28 0.54
CA VAL A 69 -42.83 18.97 0.01
C VAL A 69 -44.01 18.38 0.80
N ALA A 70 -44.15 18.73 2.08
CA ALA A 70 -45.19 18.21 2.94
C ALA A 70 -46.56 18.87 2.67
N VAL A 71 -47.60 18.05 2.47
CA VAL A 71 -48.98 18.49 2.22
C VAL A 71 -49.57 19.25 3.41
N THR A 72 -49.21 18.85 4.63
CA THR A 72 -49.76 19.38 5.89
C THR A 72 -49.03 20.64 6.39
N LYS A 73 -47.96 21.09 5.73
CA LYS A 73 -47.10 22.21 6.17
C LYS A 73 -46.76 22.13 7.67
N PRO A 74 -46.16 21.02 8.13
CA PRO A 74 -45.88 20.81 9.53
C PRO A 74 -44.84 21.82 10.04
N ASN A 75 -44.91 22.12 11.33
CA ASN A 75 -43.82 22.76 12.06
C ASN A 75 -42.70 21.73 12.27
N ILE A 76 -41.53 21.96 11.70
CA ILE A 76 -40.44 20.98 11.68
C ILE A 76 -39.37 21.40 12.69
N SER A 77 -39.26 20.65 13.79
CA SER A 77 -38.09 20.69 14.65
C SER A 77 -37.02 19.75 14.10
N VAL A 78 -35.78 20.21 14.14
CA VAL A 78 -34.62 19.40 13.73
C VAL A 78 -33.62 19.51 14.86
N ASP A 79 -33.43 18.40 15.56
CA ASP A 79 -32.42 18.27 16.58
C ASP A 79 -31.23 17.53 15.97
N PHE A 80 -30.06 18.15 16.08
CA PHE A 80 -28.82 17.57 15.62
C PHE A 80 -28.00 17.18 16.84
N GLU A 81 -27.87 15.87 17.06
CA GLU A 81 -26.91 15.34 18.01
C GLU A 81 -25.60 15.11 17.25
N VAL A 82 -24.53 15.81 17.65
CA VAL A 82 -23.19 15.42 17.21
C VAL A 82 -22.99 14.03 17.79
N THR A 83 -22.79 13.04 16.92
CA THR A 83 -22.42 11.71 17.39
C THR A 83 -21.01 11.82 17.95
N GLU A 84 -20.88 12.05 19.25
CA GLU A 84 -19.79 11.43 19.97
C GLU A 84 -20.03 9.93 19.78
N ARG A 85 -19.12 9.26 19.06
CA ARG A 85 -19.24 7.84 18.74
C ARG A 85 -19.69 7.05 19.97
N PRO A 86 -20.59 6.08 19.82
CA PRO A 86 -20.99 5.23 20.94
C PRO A 86 -19.73 4.58 21.51
N ALA A 87 -19.64 4.54 22.84
CA ALA A 87 -18.51 4.08 23.65
C ALA A 87 -17.51 3.20 22.89
N VAL A 88 -16.47 3.86 22.37
CA VAL A 88 -15.06 3.47 22.57
C VAL A 88 -14.95 2.08 23.20
N CYS A 89 -14.50 1.09 22.43
CA CYS A 89 -13.86 -0.02 23.11
C CYS A 89 -12.67 0.58 23.85
N SER A 90 -12.73 0.55 25.17
CA SER A 90 -11.68 1.12 26.03
C SER A 90 -10.40 0.31 25.94
N ASP A 91 -10.52 -0.90 25.40
CA ASP A 91 -9.42 -1.83 25.23
C ASP A 91 -8.86 -1.73 23.81
N LEU A 92 -7.65 -1.18 23.73
CA LEU A 92 -6.92 -1.07 22.48
C LEU A 92 -6.58 -2.45 21.89
N ASP A 93 -6.45 -3.49 22.73
CA ASP A 93 -6.13 -4.85 22.27
C ASP A 93 -7.25 -5.45 21.42
N GLU A 94 -8.51 -5.17 21.77
CA GLU A 94 -9.67 -5.68 21.03
C GLU A 94 -9.79 -5.04 19.64
N VAL A 95 -9.39 -3.77 19.52
CA VAL A 95 -9.53 -2.99 18.28
C VAL A 95 -8.24 -2.90 17.46
N TRP A 96 -7.11 -3.39 18.00
CA TRP A 96 -5.81 -3.32 17.34
C TRP A 96 -5.80 -3.89 15.91
N PRO A 97 -6.41 -5.05 15.62
CA PRO A 97 -6.46 -5.59 14.26
C PRO A 97 -7.21 -4.68 13.28
N GLU A 98 -8.28 -4.02 13.74
CA GLU A 98 -9.05 -3.07 12.94
C GLU A 98 -8.23 -1.80 12.66
N VAL A 99 -7.53 -1.29 13.67
CA VAL A 99 -6.63 -0.13 13.53
C VAL A 99 -5.54 -0.41 12.50
N LEU A 100 -4.88 -1.58 12.58
CA LEU A 100 -3.86 -1.99 11.60
C LEU A 100 -4.44 -2.16 10.19
N CYS A 101 -5.64 -2.72 10.05
CA CYS A 101 -6.31 -2.87 8.75
C CYS A 101 -6.62 -1.51 8.10
N ASN A 102 -7.15 -0.57 8.89
CA ASN A 102 -7.41 0.80 8.44
C ASN A 102 -6.11 1.54 8.10
N LEU A 103 -5.07 1.37 8.91
CA LEU A 103 -3.75 1.96 8.66
C LEU A 103 -3.13 1.39 7.38
N GLY A 104 -3.24 0.07 7.14
CA GLY A 104 -2.79 -0.60 5.92
C GLY A 104 -3.60 -0.24 4.67
N THR A 105 -4.79 0.33 4.82
CA THR A 105 -5.56 0.89 3.70
C THR A 105 -5.09 2.30 3.35
N ARG A 106 -4.70 3.10 4.35
CA ARG A 106 -4.13 4.45 4.16
C ARG A 106 -2.67 4.43 3.73
N LEU A 107 -1.89 3.46 4.21
CA LEU A 107 -0.46 3.27 3.94
C LEU A 107 -0.22 1.87 3.35
N PRO A 108 -0.67 1.60 2.11
CA PRO A 108 -0.63 0.26 1.52
C PRO A 108 0.79 -0.30 1.34
N PHE A 109 1.78 0.57 1.17
CA PHE A 109 3.19 0.19 1.06
C PHE A 109 3.77 -0.34 2.38
N LEU A 110 3.11 -0.14 3.52
CA LEU A 110 3.54 -0.67 4.82
C LEU A 110 2.87 -1.99 5.22
N ARG A 111 1.94 -2.51 4.42
CA ARG A 111 1.12 -3.68 4.78
C ARG A 111 1.93 -4.88 5.29
N VAL A 112 3.06 -5.17 4.66
CA VAL A 112 3.93 -6.30 5.03
C VAL A 112 4.55 -6.11 6.41
N TRP A 113 4.88 -4.89 6.81
CA TRP A 113 5.41 -4.60 8.15
C TRP A 113 4.29 -4.45 9.18
N LEU A 114 3.12 -3.94 8.79
CA LEU A 114 1.97 -3.80 9.68
C LEU A 114 1.38 -5.14 10.11
N SER A 115 1.49 -6.20 9.29
CA SER A 115 1.00 -7.53 9.66
C SER A 115 1.76 -8.18 10.82
N THR A 116 2.98 -7.74 11.08
CA THR A 116 3.82 -8.22 12.20
C THR A 116 4.05 -7.14 13.25
N ALA A 117 3.40 -5.99 13.11
CA ALA A 117 3.59 -4.88 14.03
C ALA A 117 2.84 -5.15 15.34
N TRP A 118 3.51 -4.82 16.43
CA TRP A 118 2.96 -4.89 17.77
C TRP A 118 3.17 -3.54 18.45
N TYR A 119 2.47 -3.31 19.56
CA TYR A 119 2.55 -2.06 20.28
C TYR A 119 2.77 -2.29 21.77
N ASP A 120 3.35 -1.30 22.41
CA ASP A 120 3.42 -1.19 23.86
C ASP A 120 2.78 0.14 24.28
N ARG A 121 2.07 0.12 25.42
CA ARG A 121 1.33 1.28 25.92
C ARG A 121 1.85 1.67 27.29
N GLU A 122 2.41 2.88 27.37
CA GLU A 122 2.86 3.51 28.61
C GLU A 122 2.00 4.75 28.87
N GLY A 123 0.83 4.56 29.49
CA GLY A 123 -0.12 5.64 29.78
C GLY A 123 -0.71 6.24 28.49
N ASP A 124 -0.34 7.48 28.20
CA ASP A 124 -0.77 8.24 27.01
C ASP A 124 0.20 8.07 25.82
N LEU A 125 1.31 7.34 26.01
CA LEU A 125 2.28 7.06 24.97
C LEU A 125 2.04 5.66 24.40
N LEU A 126 1.86 5.58 23.08
CA LEU A 126 1.83 4.34 22.32
C LEU A 126 3.13 4.19 21.53
N LYS A 127 3.90 3.15 21.84
CA LYS A 127 5.09 2.75 21.09
C LYS A 127 4.69 1.68 20.09
N LEU A 128 4.76 2.00 18.80
CA LEU A 128 4.56 1.05 17.71
C LEU A 128 5.92 0.45 17.31
N TYR A 129 6.06 -0.86 17.44
CA TYR A 129 7.24 -1.57 16.94
C TYR A 129 6.98 -2.05 15.52
N LEU A 130 7.71 -1.47 14.57
CA LEU A 130 7.46 -1.64 13.14
C LEU A 130 8.73 -2.07 12.39
N GLY A 131 8.91 -3.37 12.24
CA GLY A 131 9.95 -3.94 11.38
C GLY A 131 11.32 -3.29 11.59
N ASN A 132 11.91 -2.79 10.50
CA ASN A 132 13.27 -2.24 10.50
C ASN A 132 13.31 -0.72 10.34
N LYS A 133 14.52 -0.16 10.43
CA LYS A 133 14.78 1.30 10.31
C LYS A 133 14.20 1.95 9.06
N PHE A 134 14.15 1.22 7.96
CA PHE A 134 13.56 1.70 6.71
C PHE A 134 12.03 1.83 6.81
N ALA A 135 11.35 0.83 7.38
CA ALA A 135 9.91 0.87 7.60
C ALA A 135 9.52 2.01 8.54
N CYS A 136 10.24 2.18 9.66
CA CYS A 136 10.07 3.29 10.58
C CYS A 136 10.22 4.65 9.86
N HIS A 137 11.28 4.83 9.07
CA HIS A 137 11.50 6.06 8.33
C HIS A 137 10.39 6.34 7.31
N LEU A 138 9.93 5.33 6.57
CA LEU A 138 8.81 5.47 5.63
C LEU A 138 7.50 5.83 6.35
N PHE A 139 7.25 5.26 7.52
CA PHE A 139 6.11 5.58 8.37
C PHE A 139 6.14 7.06 8.77
N SER A 140 7.24 7.52 9.34
CA SER A 140 7.40 8.93 9.75
C SER A 140 7.36 9.91 8.57
N ALA A 141 8.00 9.58 7.44
CA ALA A 141 8.00 10.42 6.24
C ALA A 141 6.58 10.68 5.69
N ARG A 142 5.63 9.79 5.99
CA ARG A 142 4.23 9.87 5.55
C ARG A 142 3.30 10.32 6.67
N ARG A 143 3.85 10.83 7.78
CA ARG A 143 3.12 11.24 8.98
C ARG A 143 2.26 10.11 9.54
N GLY A 144 2.78 8.89 9.51
CA GLY A 144 2.10 7.69 9.99
C GLY A 144 1.66 7.82 11.46
N GLU A 145 2.43 8.54 12.27
CA GLU A 145 2.13 8.79 13.69
C GLU A 145 0.84 9.58 13.86
N ALA A 146 0.65 10.64 13.07
CA ALA A 146 -0.56 11.46 13.10
C ALA A 146 -1.77 10.68 12.57
N ILE A 147 -1.57 9.85 11.54
CA ILE A 147 -2.61 9.00 10.99
C ILE A 147 -3.04 7.94 12.01
N LEU A 148 -2.08 7.30 12.68
CA LEU A 148 -2.34 6.27 13.68
C LEU A 148 -3.00 6.87 14.93
N SER A 149 -2.50 8.01 15.42
CA SER A 149 -3.10 8.73 16.55
C SER A 149 -4.56 9.11 16.24
N SER A 150 -4.83 9.64 15.04
CA SER A 150 -6.20 9.95 14.60
C SER A 150 -7.07 8.71 14.45
N LEU A 151 -6.54 7.58 13.99
CA LEU A 151 -7.29 6.32 13.90
C LEU A 151 -7.63 5.78 15.28
N ILE A 152 -6.69 5.82 16.22
CA ILE A 152 -6.91 5.41 17.61
C ILE A 152 -7.96 6.32 18.23
N GLU A 153 -7.80 7.64 18.17
CA GLU A 153 -8.80 8.60 18.65
C GLU A 153 -10.18 8.36 18.02
N THR A 154 -10.22 8.00 16.74
CA THR A 154 -11.47 7.67 16.05
C THR A 154 -12.13 6.42 16.63
N VAL A 155 -11.36 5.38 16.97
CA VAL A 155 -11.87 4.07 17.40
C VAL A 155 -12.08 4.00 18.93
N THR A 156 -11.13 4.54 19.70
CA THR A 156 -11.10 4.50 21.15
C THR A 156 -11.38 5.86 21.80
N GLY A 157 -11.57 6.96 21.07
CA GLY A 157 -11.81 8.28 21.68
C GLY A 157 -10.67 8.83 22.53
N GLU A 158 -9.56 8.09 22.65
CA GLU A 158 -8.39 8.46 23.42
C GLU A 158 -7.35 9.12 22.53
N THR A 159 -6.81 10.25 22.98
CA THR A 159 -5.71 10.93 22.31
C THR A 159 -4.39 10.36 22.80
N LEU A 160 -3.83 9.38 22.07
CA LEU A 160 -2.51 8.82 22.37
C LEU A 160 -1.42 9.51 21.55
N GLN A 161 -0.29 9.77 22.19
CA GLN A 161 0.95 10.16 21.52
C GLN A 161 1.57 8.90 20.92
N VAL A 162 1.74 8.89 19.60
CA VAL A 162 2.33 7.74 18.88
C VAL A 162 3.81 8.00 18.63
N VAL A 163 4.64 7.02 19.00
CA VAL A 163 6.06 6.94 18.62
C VAL A 163 6.27 5.63 17.88
N VAL A 164 7.00 5.67 16.77
CA VAL A 164 7.40 4.46 16.05
C VAL A 164 8.83 4.11 16.42
N GLU A 165 9.05 2.87 16.84
CA GLU A 165 10.35 2.31 17.13
C GLU A 165 10.57 1.09 16.25
N CYS A 166 11.85 0.83 15.94
CA CYS A 166 12.22 -0.33 15.17
C CYS A 166 12.60 -1.43 16.15
N ASP A 167 12.13 -2.63 15.89
CA ASP A 167 12.47 -3.78 16.71
C ASP A 167 13.88 -4.23 16.31
N GLU A 168 14.91 -3.67 16.97
CA GLU A 168 16.31 -4.00 16.67
C GLU A 168 16.60 -5.50 16.93
N ALA A 169 15.83 -6.16 17.81
CA ALA A 169 15.99 -7.58 18.10
C ALA A 169 15.47 -8.43 16.93
N GLN A 170 14.30 -8.11 16.37
CA GLN A 170 13.80 -8.79 15.16
C GLN A 170 14.61 -8.48 13.91
N ASP A 171 15.14 -7.25 13.75
CA ASP A 171 15.99 -6.92 12.61
C ASP A 171 17.29 -7.77 12.66
N GLN A 172 17.89 -7.93 13.85
CA GLN A 172 19.09 -8.74 14.04
C GLN A 172 18.86 -10.24 13.77
N GLU A 173 17.80 -10.83 14.32
CA GLU A 173 17.49 -12.25 14.12
C GLU A 173 17.21 -12.56 12.64
N ARG A 174 16.51 -11.66 11.94
CA ARG A 174 16.25 -11.79 10.50
C ARG A 174 17.49 -11.57 9.64
N TYR A 175 18.41 -10.70 10.06
CA TYR A 175 19.72 -10.56 9.42
C TYR A 175 20.57 -11.81 9.61
N GLU A 176 20.53 -12.42 10.79
CA GLU A 176 21.23 -13.67 11.09
C GLU A 176 20.69 -14.84 10.27
N GLU A 177 19.36 -14.99 10.16
CA GLU A 177 18.74 -15.99 9.28
C GLU A 177 19.13 -15.81 7.81
N LEU A 178 19.13 -14.57 7.30
CA LEU A 178 19.56 -14.27 5.94
C LEU A 178 21.05 -14.52 5.73
N ALA A 179 21.89 -14.23 6.73
CA ALA A 179 23.32 -14.49 6.68
C ALA A 179 23.60 -16.00 6.66
N VAL A 180 22.89 -16.80 7.47
CA VAL A 180 22.99 -18.26 7.47
C VAL A 180 22.53 -18.84 6.14
N ALA A 181 21.41 -18.36 5.59
CA ALA A 181 20.93 -18.80 4.27
C ALA A 181 21.92 -18.48 3.15
N TRP A 182 22.53 -17.29 3.20
CA TRP A 182 23.56 -16.87 2.24
C TRP A 182 24.83 -17.71 2.35
N GLU A 183 25.28 -18.01 3.57
CA GLU A 183 26.46 -18.85 3.81
C GLU A 183 26.23 -20.27 3.30
N GLU A 184 25.04 -20.83 3.52
CA GLU A 184 24.66 -22.15 3.04
C GLU A 184 24.55 -22.22 1.50
N GLU A 185 23.94 -21.20 0.87
CA GLU A 185 23.88 -21.07 -0.58
C GLU A 185 25.30 -20.94 -1.19
N THR A 186 26.16 -20.12 -0.57
CA THR A 186 27.56 -19.96 -1.00
C THR A 186 28.33 -21.28 -0.86
N ARG A 187 28.07 -22.04 0.21
CA ARG A 187 28.68 -23.36 0.43
C ARG A 187 28.25 -24.37 -0.63
N GLN A 188 26.96 -24.39 -0.98
CA GLN A 188 26.44 -25.25 -2.05
C GLN A 188 27.09 -24.94 -3.40
N TYR A 189 27.22 -23.67 -3.76
CA TYR A 189 27.93 -23.28 -4.99
C TYR A 189 29.40 -23.69 -4.99
N LEU A 190 30.09 -23.55 -3.85
CA LEU A 190 31.49 -23.98 -3.71
C LEU A 190 31.66 -25.49 -3.80
N GLU A 191 30.72 -26.26 -3.24
CA GLU A 191 30.68 -27.73 -3.37
C GLU A 191 30.42 -28.16 -4.81
N GLU A 192 29.44 -27.55 -5.50
CA GLU A 192 29.16 -27.83 -6.92
C GLU A 192 30.36 -27.51 -7.82
N ILE A 193 31.06 -26.39 -7.57
CA ILE A 193 32.30 -26.05 -8.28
C ILE A 193 33.37 -27.12 -8.01
N LYS A 194 33.59 -27.53 -6.76
CA LYS A 194 34.58 -28.57 -6.41
C LYS A 194 34.25 -29.92 -7.04
N GLU A 195 32.99 -30.34 -7.00
CA GLU A 195 32.54 -31.59 -7.62
C GLU A 195 32.71 -31.55 -9.13
N SER A 196 32.38 -30.42 -9.77
CA SER A 196 32.56 -30.25 -11.21
C SER A 196 34.05 -30.29 -11.65
N VAL A 197 34.96 -29.88 -10.76
CA VAL A 197 36.42 -29.95 -10.98
C VAL A 197 36.94 -31.36 -10.72
N GLN A 198 36.46 -32.05 -9.67
CA GLN A 198 36.85 -33.42 -9.36
C GLN A 198 36.32 -34.44 -10.37
N GLN A 199 35.08 -34.28 -10.84
CA GLN A 199 34.52 -35.12 -11.91
C GLN A 199 35.27 -34.95 -13.23
N ARG A 200 35.77 -33.74 -13.54
CA ARG A 200 36.66 -33.52 -14.70
C ARG A 200 38.07 -34.10 -14.51
N GLY A 201 38.53 -34.27 -13.28
CA GLY A 201 39.85 -34.84 -12.96
C GLY A 201 39.91 -36.37 -12.92
N LEU A 202 38.77 -37.08 -12.86
CA LEU A 202 38.71 -38.54 -12.72
C LEU A 202 38.42 -39.29 -14.04
N THR A 203 38.13 -38.57 -15.13
CA THR A 203 37.86 -39.15 -16.46
C THR A 203 39.03 -38.96 -17.43
N GLU A 204 40.27 -39.12 -16.98
CA GLU A 204 41.43 -39.30 -17.87
C GLU A 204 41.83 -40.78 -17.89
N ASN A 205 41.01 -41.61 -18.53
CA ASN A 205 41.44 -42.93 -19.03
C ASN A 205 41.69 -42.83 -20.53
N LYS A 206 42.83 -43.38 -20.93
CA LYS A 206 43.48 -43.39 -22.24
C LYS A 206 42.57 -43.96 -23.35
N ASP A 207 42.75 -43.44 -24.57
CA ASP A 207 42.21 -43.91 -25.88
C ASP A 207 40.90 -43.30 -26.42
N GLY A 208 40.80 -41.96 -26.48
CA GLY A 208 39.79 -41.23 -27.28
C GLY A 208 40.30 -39.87 -27.76
N PRO A 209 39.73 -39.26 -28.84
CA PRO A 209 40.29 -38.06 -29.48
C PRO A 209 40.31 -36.88 -28.51
N PRO A 210 41.26 -35.93 -28.69
CA PRO A 210 41.66 -35.01 -27.62
C PRO A 210 40.49 -34.14 -27.16
N SER A 211 40.09 -34.28 -25.90
CA SER A 211 39.28 -33.30 -25.18
C SER A 211 40.16 -32.11 -24.80
N GLY A 212 40.58 -31.35 -25.82
CA GLY A 212 41.25 -30.08 -25.61
C GLY A 212 40.24 -29.08 -25.05
N LEU A 213 40.65 -28.34 -24.02
CA LEU A 213 40.13 -27.01 -23.75
C LEU A 213 39.95 -26.30 -25.11
N ILE A 214 38.72 -26.01 -25.51
CA ILE A 214 38.47 -25.20 -26.70
C ILE A 214 38.81 -23.77 -26.30
N THR A 215 40.09 -23.45 -26.27
CA THR A 215 40.53 -22.07 -26.39
C THR A 215 40.13 -21.63 -27.78
N GLY A 216 39.36 -20.55 -27.88
CA GLY A 216 39.14 -19.90 -29.17
C GLY A 216 40.49 -19.67 -29.85
N THR A 217 40.51 -19.65 -31.18
CA THR A 217 41.75 -19.38 -31.92
C THR A 217 42.30 -18.03 -31.49
N PRO A 218 43.59 -17.92 -31.12
CA PRO A 218 44.18 -16.62 -30.80
C PRO A 218 44.00 -15.70 -32.00
N ILE A 219 43.47 -14.50 -31.75
CA ILE A 219 43.35 -13.48 -32.78
C ILE A 219 44.76 -12.95 -33.03
N THR A 220 45.38 -13.39 -34.13
CA THR A 220 46.75 -13.03 -34.50
C THR A 220 46.84 -11.74 -35.33
N THR A 221 45.68 -11.22 -35.76
CA THR A 221 45.56 -10.00 -36.56
C THR A 221 45.60 -8.76 -35.68
N SER A 222 46.35 -7.74 -36.11
CA SER A 222 46.38 -6.46 -35.41
C SER A 222 45.01 -5.78 -35.47
N PRO A 223 44.47 -5.31 -34.33
CA PRO A 223 43.20 -4.60 -34.32
C PRO A 223 43.31 -3.31 -35.13
N GLN A 224 42.26 -3.00 -35.89
CA GLN A 224 42.12 -1.76 -36.64
C GLN A 224 41.01 -0.89 -36.02
N PRO A 225 41.17 0.44 -36.02
CA PRO A 225 40.11 1.33 -35.55
C PRO A 225 38.80 1.13 -36.34
N ILE A 226 37.65 1.17 -35.66
CA ILE A 226 36.35 1.05 -36.35
C ILE A 226 36.15 2.14 -37.41
N SER A 227 36.80 3.29 -37.26
CA SER A 227 36.78 4.41 -38.20
C SER A 227 37.48 4.16 -39.53
N SER A 228 38.32 3.11 -39.64
CA SER A 228 39.00 2.75 -40.89
C SER A 228 38.27 1.68 -41.72
N LEU A 229 37.08 1.25 -41.27
CA LEU A 229 36.27 0.23 -41.96
C LEU A 229 35.50 0.88 -43.12
N SER A 230 36.00 0.73 -44.34
CA SER A 230 35.42 1.43 -45.50
C SER A 230 34.41 0.63 -46.32
N ASP A 231 34.26 -0.70 -46.15
CA ASP A 231 33.29 -1.50 -46.93
C ASP A 231 32.82 -2.81 -46.27
N LEU A 232 31.57 -3.19 -46.56
CA LEU A 232 30.91 -4.46 -46.19
C LEU A 232 31.51 -5.65 -46.96
N GLY A 233 32.71 -6.11 -46.59
CA GLY A 233 33.30 -7.23 -47.34
C GLY A 233 34.57 -7.89 -46.84
N SER A 234 35.12 -7.51 -45.68
CA SER A 234 36.35 -8.16 -45.17
C SER A 234 36.23 -8.52 -43.70
N THR A 235 36.83 -9.65 -43.34
CA THR A 235 37.03 -10.03 -41.94
C THR A 235 37.88 -8.96 -41.29
N VAL A 236 37.34 -8.30 -40.27
CA VAL A 236 37.98 -7.18 -39.57
C VAL A 236 38.15 -7.53 -38.10
N THR A 237 39.25 -7.06 -37.52
CA THR A 237 39.54 -7.24 -36.10
C THR A 237 39.51 -5.88 -35.44
N VAL A 238 38.67 -5.72 -34.41
CA VAL A 238 38.51 -4.47 -33.65
C VAL A 238 38.72 -4.79 -32.18
N GLU A 239 39.42 -3.93 -31.45
CA GLU A 239 39.63 -4.03 -30.01
C GLU A 239 38.80 -2.97 -29.28
N GLY A 240 38.07 -3.36 -28.24
CA GLY A 240 37.22 -2.47 -27.46
C GLY A 240 36.36 -3.21 -26.42
N CYS A 241 35.62 -2.45 -25.61
CA CYS A 241 34.61 -2.98 -24.71
C CYS A 241 33.24 -2.91 -25.39
N VAL A 242 32.52 -4.03 -25.39
CA VAL A 242 31.17 -4.12 -25.95
C VAL A 242 30.17 -3.91 -24.82
N SER A 243 29.35 -2.87 -24.93
CA SER A 243 28.31 -2.60 -23.94
C SER A 243 26.97 -3.23 -24.32
N CYS A 244 26.68 -3.29 -25.62
CA CYS A 244 25.46 -3.87 -26.16
C CYS A 244 25.73 -4.56 -27.51
N VAL A 245 25.07 -5.70 -27.75
CA VAL A 245 25.06 -6.39 -29.05
C VAL A 245 23.63 -6.66 -29.47
N GLU A 246 23.23 -6.11 -30.61
CA GLU A 246 21.96 -6.43 -31.26
C GLU A 246 22.20 -7.34 -32.46
N VAL A 247 21.54 -8.50 -32.47
CA VAL A 247 21.68 -9.51 -33.51
C VAL A 247 20.40 -9.58 -34.33
N GLN A 248 20.44 -9.10 -35.57
CA GLN A 248 19.30 -9.17 -36.50
C GLN A 248 19.56 -10.19 -37.61
N LYS A 249 18.72 -11.24 -37.67
CA LYS A 249 18.78 -12.24 -38.76
C LYS A 249 18.09 -11.68 -40.00
N THR A 250 18.82 -11.55 -41.10
CA THR A 250 18.26 -11.11 -42.38
C THR A 250 17.54 -12.25 -43.10
N LYS A 251 16.58 -11.90 -43.98
CA LYS A 251 15.80 -12.86 -44.79
C LYS A 251 16.63 -13.75 -45.73
N ARG A 252 17.91 -13.41 -45.94
CA ARG A 252 18.85 -14.17 -46.79
C ARG A 252 19.82 -15.05 -45.98
N GLY A 253 19.55 -15.26 -44.68
CA GLY A 253 20.37 -16.11 -43.81
C GLY A 253 21.66 -15.46 -43.32
N LYS A 254 21.92 -14.18 -43.66
CA LYS A 254 23.03 -13.41 -43.08
C LYS A 254 22.61 -12.82 -41.73
N THR A 255 23.54 -12.76 -40.79
CA THR A 255 23.34 -12.12 -39.48
C THR A 255 23.96 -10.73 -39.52
N LEU A 256 23.16 -9.70 -39.25
CA LEU A 256 23.65 -8.35 -38.95
C LEU A 256 23.92 -8.28 -37.45
N LEU A 257 25.13 -7.84 -37.12
CA LEU A 257 25.55 -7.56 -35.75
C LEU A 257 25.69 -6.05 -35.64
N SER A 258 24.90 -5.44 -34.76
CA SER A 258 25.09 -4.06 -34.32
C SER A 258 25.74 -4.09 -32.95
N ILE A 259 26.80 -3.31 -32.75
CA ILE A 259 27.59 -3.28 -31.53
C ILE A 259 27.68 -1.82 -31.10
N ASP A 260 27.39 -1.55 -29.82
CA ASP A 260 27.46 -0.23 -29.18
C ASP A 260 28.55 -0.21 -28.08
#